data_AF-A0A402CQA3-F1
#
_entry.id   AF-A0A402CQA3-F1
#
_cell.length_a   1.000
_cell.length_b   1.000
_cell.length_c   1.000
_cell.angle_alpha   90.00
_cell.angle_beta   90.00
_cell.angle_gamma   90.00
#
_symmetry.space_group_name_H-M   'P 1'
#
loop_
_entity.id
_entity.type
_entity.pdbx_description
1 polymer ?
#
loop_
_entity_poly.entity_id
_entity_poly.type
_entity_poly.pdbx_seq_one_letter_code
_entity_poly.pdbx_strand_id
1 'polypeptide(L)'
;MAITDLGSPQPLQTSRRTDARLALRNYGAAVLSGLLVLGSFPHLDWGWLAWIALVPMLLTYPHARLRDALGQAFVFGFLYFGGVLYWLAIMAQHALGAALGVVAWAIGSMAQVSVMLLFGFGAHLLSRVKGRWAWALGIPALWTALEWVRQLGELGTGWGDLAYTQHNALTILQLTKLGGVWPLTFLIVLVNMAVAGVIARRNPPRFVQGVLCAFVLVLVFGGVSLRSEHLRPRYVAAALQTNINPNVPWSQRRPEDPVYVENTMRSYSQMEADAAARGAIFAAWPEATFPGYLRDDPELAGRVALDCAHNGQTLLIGGNEWDAQTRSDGNSVFLVDKSGTIRGSYVKRQLVPFGEYVPGRDWLKFLVALHLTIYDRKKGAARQALLDAGAPIGRVGVAICYESSYGELTREQVARGAGLLSVVTDDTWFGRTAAARQHAAIAAIRAAECDRYLVRAGSTGISQILDPAGRVLTEAPLFESRLLTAPVESRTTRTLYTRWGDWFVWLCWGVLAVILGAALRRRPEGDQ
;
A
#
# COMPACT_ATOMS: atom_id res chain seq x y z
N MET A 1 11.20 -44.93 69.76
CA MET A 1 9.87 -44.72 69.15
C MET A 1 9.99 -43.49 68.27
N ALA A 2 10.13 -43.71 66.96
CA ALA A 2 10.32 -42.67 65.96
C ALA A 2 8.97 -42.33 65.33
N ILE A 3 8.63 -41.04 65.23
CA ILE A 3 7.66 -40.55 64.25
C ILE A 3 8.25 -39.27 63.64
N THR A 4 8.68 -39.43 62.39
CA THR A 4 9.16 -38.42 61.47
C THR A 4 7.98 -37.64 60.89
N ASP A 5 8.02 -36.31 61.01
CA ASP A 5 7.13 -35.39 60.34
C ASP A 5 7.53 -35.30 58.85
N LEU A 6 6.66 -35.77 57.97
CA LEU A 6 6.86 -35.77 56.52
C LEU A 6 6.50 -34.39 55.98
N GLY A 7 7.53 -33.64 55.61
CA GLY A 7 7.42 -32.34 54.94
C GLY A 7 6.46 -32.39 53.76
N SER A 8 5.46 -31.51 53.81
CA SER A 8 4.53 -31.22 52.73
C SER A 8 5.27 -30.80 51.45
N PRO A 9 4.87 -31.31 50.25
CA PRO A 9 5.52 -30.93 49.00
C PRO A 9 5.29 -29.45 48.67
N GLN A 10 6.38 -28.75 48.34
CA GLN A 10 6.40 -27.31 48.06
C GLN A 10 5.53 -26.90 46.84
N PRO A 11 4.92 -25.70 46.86
CA PRO A 11 4.04 -25.17 45.80
C PRO A 11 4.73 -24.72 44.49
N LEU A 12 6.01 -25.02 44.27
CA LEU A 12 6.79 -24.48 43.14
C LEU A 12 6.56 -25.18 41.80
N GLN A 13 6.08 -26.43 41.77
CA GLN A 13 5.85 -27.17 40.52
C GLN A 13 4.51 -26.86 39.85
N THR A 14 3.49 -26.46 40.62
CA THR A 14 2.14 -26.14 40.12
C THR A 14 2.07 -24.77 39.45
N SER A 15 2.86 -23.78 39.91
CA SER A 15 2.91 -22.45 39.27
C SER A 15 3.55 -22.51 37.87
N ARG A 16 4.68 -23.20 37.72
CA ARG A 16 5.41 -23.33 36.44
C ARG A 16 4.58 -24.00 35.34
N ARG A 17 3.78 -25.02 35.66
CA ARG A 17 2.89 -25.68 34.70
C ARG A 17 1.73 -24.79 34.25
N THR A 18 1.24 -23.92 35.13
CA THR A 18 0.16 -22.98 34.83
C THR A 18 0.66 -21.84 33.93
N ASP A 19 1.86 -21.33 34.20
CA ASP A 19 2.52 -20.31 33.38
C ASP A 19 2.83 -20.81 31.96
N ALA A 20 3.30 -22.05 31.82
CA ALA A 20 3.58 -22.65 30.51
C ALA A 20 2.32 -22.81 29.64
N ARG A 21 1.19 -23.24 30.23
CA ARG A 21 -0.09 -23.36 29.52
C ARG A 21 -0.64 -21.99 29.08
N LEU A 22 -0.50 -20.98 29.94
CA LEU A 22 -0.92 -19.61 29.62
C LEU A 22 -0.08 -19.04 28.47
N ALA A 23 1.24 -19.24 28.51
CA ALA A 23 2.15 -18.85 27.45
C ALA A 23 1.79 -19.55 26.13
N LEU A 24 1.63 -20.88 26.13
CA LEU A 24 1.26 -21.64 24.93
C LEU A 24 -0.05 -21.13 24.31
N ARG A 25 -1.06 -20.85 25.14
CA ARG A 25 -2.33 -20.27 24.67
C ARG A 25 -2.13 -18.89 24.04
N ASN A 26 -1.41 -17.99 24.72
CA ASN A 26 -1.23 -16.61 24.28
C ASN A 26 -0.41 -16.54 22.99
N TYR A 27 0.74 -17.23 22.94
CA TYR A 27 1.58 -17.25 21.74
C TYR A 27 0.93 -18.06 20.61
N GLY A 28 0.24 -19.16 20.90
CA GLY A 28 -0.54 -19.90 19.90
C GLY A 28 -1.64 -19.04 19.25
N ALA A 29 -2.32 -18.21 20.04
CA ALA A 29 -3.31 -17.25 19.53
C ALA A 29 -2.69 -16.16 18.63
N ALA A 30 -1.51 -15.64 19.01
CA ALA A 30 -0.77 -14.69 18.20
C ALA A 30 -0.30 -15.31 16.87
N VAL A 31 0.20 -16.56 16.91
CA VAL A 31 0.61 -17.32 15.72
C VAL A 31 -0.57 -17.51 14.77
N LEU A 32 -1.69 -18.03 15.28
CA LEU A 32 -2.89 -18.25 14.47
C LEU A 32 -3.37 -16.94 13.85
N SER A 33 -3.42 -15.85 14.62
CA SER A 33 -3.85 -14.55 14.09
C SER A 33 -2.90 -14.03 13.00
N GLY A 34 -1.59 -14.17 13.19
CA GLY A 34 -0.59 -13.75 12.20
C GLY A 34 -0.72 -14.52 10.88
N LEU A 35 -0.95 -15.84 10.95
CA LEU A 35 -1.17 -16.68 9.77
C LEU A 35 -2.49 -16.35 9.05
N LEU A 36 -3.56 -16.10 9.79
CA LEU A 36 -4.86 -15.72 9.21
C LEU A 36 -4.77 -14.35 8.51
N VAL A 37 -4.10 -13.37 9.12
CA VAL A 37 -3.86 -12.08 8.47
C VAL A 37 -2.99 -12.28 7.22
N LEU A 38 -1.89 -13.02 7.31
CA LEU A 38 -1.03 -13.28 6.15
C LEU A 38 -1.79 -13.93 4.99
N GLY A 39 -2.66 -14.91 5.27
CA GLY A 39 -3.48 -15.56 4.25
C GLY A 39 -4.57 -14.68 3.63
N SER A 40 -4.91 -13.56 4.27
CA SER A 40 -5.86 -12.59 3.73
C SER A 40 -5.27 -11.65 2.67
N PHE A 41 -3.94 -11.55 2.57
CA PHE A 41 -3.27 -10.68 1.60
C PHE A 41 -3.18 -11.32 0.21
N PRO A 42 -3.03 -10.49 -0.85
CA PRO A 42 -2.79 -10.94 -2.22
C PRO A 42 -1.56 -11.85 -2.32
N HIS A 43 -1.82 -13.15 -2.32
CA HIS A 43 -1.00 -14.31 -2.69
C HIS A 43 -1.89 -15.54 -2.58
N LEU A 44 -2.47 -15.73 -1.39
CA LEU A 44 -3.62 -16.60 -1.17
C LEU A 44 -4.93 -15.85 -1.46
N ASP A 45 -4.94 -14.54 -1.19
CA ASP A 45 -6.02 -13.60 -1.54
C ASP A 45 -7.38 -13.97 -0.90
N TRP A 46 -7.35 -14.60 0.28
CA TRP A 46 -8.55 -14.97 1.04
C TRP A 46 -9.00 -13.82 1.93
N GLY A 47 -9.38 -12.69 1.33
CA GLY A 47 -9.73 -11.45 2.03
C GLY A 47 -10.79 -11.60 3.13
N TRP A 48 -11.66 -12.61 3.04
CA TRP A 48 -12.65 -12.94 4.08
C TRP A 48 -12.01 -13.31 5.43
N LEU A 49 -10.77 -13.83 5.44
CA LEU A 49 -10.04 -14.14 6.67
C LEU A 49 -9.79 -12.90 7.52
N ALA A 50 -9.56 -11.73 6.92
CA ALA A 50 -9.25 -10.50 7.67
C ALA A 50 -10.34 -10.15 8.69
N TRP A 51 -11.60 -10.49 8.42
CA TRP A 51 -12.76 -10.21 9.28
C TRP A 51 -12.80 -11.03 10.58
N ILE A 52 -12.00 -12.11 10.65
CA ILE A 52 -11.89 -12.98 11.83
C ILE A 52 -10.44 -13.22 12.28
N ALA A 53 -9.46 -12.71 11.53
CA ALA A 53 -8.05 -13.02 11.73
C ALA A 53 -7.50 -12.57 13.08
N LEU A 54 -7.99 -11.47 13.65
CA LEU A 54 -7.50 -10.95 14.93
C LEU A 54 -8.23 -11.56 16.13
N VAL A 55 -9.32 -12.30 15.92
CA VAL A 55 -10.14 -12.88 17.01
C VAL A 55 -9.32 -13.70 18.00
N PRO A 56 -8.45 -14.65 17.59
CA PRO A 56 -7.71 -15.48 18.55
C PRO A 56 -6.87 -14.62 19.49
N MET A 57 -6.13 -13.66 18.95
CA MET A 57 -5.28 -12.74 19.71
C MET A 57 -6.12 -11.82 20.61
N LEU A 58 -7.24 -11.28 20.14
CA LEU A 58 -8.09 -10.39 20.94
C LEU A 58 -8.74 -11.07 22.16
N LEU A 59 -8.89 -12.40 22.15
CA LEU A 59 -9.41 -13.16 23.29
C LEU A 59 -8.43 -13.20 24.48
N THR A 60 -7.13 -13.15 24.22
CA THR A 60 -6.06 -13.30 25.24
C THR A 60 -5.58 -11.96 25.80
N TYR A 61 -5.61 -10.88 25.00
CA TYR A 61 -5.11 -9.56 25.39
C TYR A 61 -5.71 -8.93 26.66
N PRO A 62 -7.02 -9.01 26.94
CA PRO A 62 -7.62 -8.35 28.10
C PRO A 62 -7.03 -8.79 29.45
N HIS A 63 -6.47 -10.00 29.50
CA HIS A 63 -5.86 -10.58 30.70
C HIS A 63 -4.34 -10.66 30.64
N ALA A 64 -3.74 -10.17 29.56
CA ALA A 64 -2.32 -10.26 29.35
C ALA A 64 -1.56 -9.31 30.27
N ARG A 65 -0.48 -9.80 30.88
CA ARG A 65 0.54 -8.92 31.47
C ARG A 65 1.21 -8.13 30.35
N LEU A 66 1.84 -7.00 30.67
CA LEU A 66 2.50 -6.18 29.65
C LEU A 66 3.51 -6.99 28.83
N ARG A 67 4.33 -7.82 29.50
CA ARG A 67 5.27 -8.74 28.84
C ARG A 67 4.59 -9.65 27.83
N ASP A 68 3.43 -10.22 28.18
CA ASP A 68 2.70 -11.14 27.29
C ASP A 68 2.02 -10.40 26.14
N ALA A 69 1.54 -9.17 26.38
CA ALA A 69 0.96 -8.33 25.33
C ALA A 69 2.01 -7.91 24.31
N LEU A 70 3.21 -7.55 24.76
CA LEU A 70 4.36 -7.23 23.89
C LEU A 70 4.89 -8.49 23.18
N GLY A 71 5.00 -9.62 23.89
CA GLY A 71 5.42 -10.88 23.28
C GLY A 71 4.46 -11.37 22.20
N GLN A 72 3.15 -11.28 22.44
CA GLN A 72 2.13 -11.60 21.42
C GLN A 72 2.20 -10.65 20.23
N ALA A 73 2.30 -9.34 20.47
CA ALA A 73 2.48 -8.33 19.42
C ALA A 73 3.72 -8.59 18.57
N PHE A 74 4.84 -9.00 19.19
CA PHE A 74 6.05 -9.35 18.48
C PHE A 74 5.85 -10.55 17.56
N VAL A 75 5.33 -11.66 18.10
CA VAL A 75 5.12 -12.90 17.32
C VAL A 75 4.12 -12.69 16.20
N PHE A 76 2.99 -12.04 16.52
CA PHE A 76 1.98 -11.66 15.53
C PHE A 76 2.58 -10.75 14.44
N GLY A 77 3.26 -9.68 14.83
CA GLY A 77 3.85 -8.71 13.91
C GLY A 77 4.94 -9.33 13.04
N PHE A 78 5.74 -10.24 13.59
CA PHE A 78 6.79 -10.93 12.84
C PHE A 78 6.20 -11.85 11.78
N LEU A 79 5.16 -12.63 12.10
CA LEU A 79 4.48 -13.46 11.12
C LEU A 79 3.75 -12.62 10.06
N TYR A 80 3.10 -11.54 10.50
CA TYR A 80 2.39 -10.64 9.62
C TYR A 80 3.34 -9.93 8.65
N PHE A 81 4.26 -9.11 9.15
CA PHE A 81 5.13 -8.29 8.29
C PHE A 81 6.30 -9.07 7.72
N GLY A 82 6.85 -10.05 8.44
CA GLY A 82 7.85 -10.94 7.89
C GLY A 82 7.29 -11.74 6.71
N GLY A 83 6.02 -12.17 6.80
CA GLY A 83 5.31 -12.84 5.73
C GLY A 83 4.87 -11.92 4.59
N VAL A 84 4.30 -10.75 4.87
CA VAL A 84 3.83 -9.81 3.82
C VAL A 84 4.99 -9.18 3.07
N LEU A 85 6.11 -8.88 3.75
CA LEU A 85 7.26 -8.18 3.20
C LEU A 85 8.42 -9.12 2.83
N TYR A 86 8.21 -10.44 2.79
CA TYR A 86 9.26 -11.42 2.45
C TYR A 86 9.96 -11.11 1.12
N TRP A 87 9.24 -10.49 0.19
CA TRP A 87 9.74 -10.07 -1.11
C TRP A 87 10.85 -9.01 -1.02
N LEU A 88 10.98 -8.29 0.11
CA LEU A 88 12.12 -7.38 0.34
C LEU A 88 13.46 -8.12 0.26
N ALA A 89 13.51 -9.37 0.73
CA ALA A 89 14.73 -10.18 0.66
C ALA A 89 15.14 -10.44 -0.79
N ILE A 90 14.15 -10.74 -1.63
CA ILE A 90 14.34 -11.05 -3.05
C ILE A 90 14.68 -9.78 -3.83
N MET A 91 13.98 -8.68 -3.55
CA MET A 91 14.24 -7.38 -4.15
C MET A 91 15.67 -6.92 -3.87
N ALA A 92 16.07 -6.89 -2.61
CA ALA A 92 17.41 -6.47 -2.22
C ALA A 92 18.49 -7.47 -2.67
N GLN A 93 18.17 -8.77 -2.79
CA GLN A 93 19.10 -9.76 -3.33
C GLN A 93 19.52 -9.45 -4.77
N HIS A 94 18.61 -8.97 -5.63
CA HIS A 94 18.94 -8.65 -7.03
C HIS A 94 20.04 -7.58 -7.15
N ALA A 95 20.11 -6.67 -6.17
CA ALA A 95 21.07 -5.57 -6.16
C ALA A 95 22.30 -5.82 -5.28
N LEU A 96 22.11 -6.39 -4.09
CA LEU A 96 23.10 -6.42 -3.02
C LEU A 96 23.56 -7.85 -2.67
N GLY A 97 22.97 -8.87 -3.29
CA GLY A 97 23.22 -10.27 -2.99
C GLY A 97 22.38 -10.83 -1.82
N ALA A 98 22.32 -12.15 -1.72
CA ALA A 98 21.36 -12.86 -0.86
C ALA A 98 21.49 -12.52 0.63
N ALA A 99 22.72 -12.42 1.16
CA ALA A 99 22.95 -12.13 2.58
C ALA A 99 22.40 -10.75 2.97
N LEU A 100 22.71 -9.72 2.17
CA LEU A 100 22.18 -8.37 2.39
C LEU A 100 20.67 -8.28 2.12
N GLY A 101 20.15 -9.11 1.23
CA GLY A 101 18.70 -9.29 1.05
C GLY A 101 17.99 -9.68 2.34
N VAL A 102 18.48 -10.72 3.02
CA VAL A 102 17.92 -11.16 4.31
C VAL A 102 18.02 -10.07 5.37
N VAL A 103 19.12 -9.31 5.42
CA VAL A 103 19.29 -8.19 6.35
C VAL A 103 18.28 -7.08 6.06
N ALA A 104 18.07 -6.71 4.80
CA ALA A 104 17.10 -5.70 4.40
C ALA A 104 15.66 -6.11 4.79
N TRP A 105 15.30 -7.37 4.53
CA TRP A 105 14.01 -7.91 4.98
C TRP A 105 13.87 -7.90 6.50
N ALA A 106 14.90 -8.32 7.24
CA ALA A 106 14.87 -8.34 8.69
C ALA A 106 14.67 -6.93 9.26
N ILE A 107 15.43 -5.94 8.77
CA ILE A 107 15.31 -4.55 9.22
C ILE A 107 13.94 -3.98 8.85
N GLY A 108 13.51 -4.11 7.59
CA GLY A 108 12.23 -3.59 7.13
C GLY A 108 11.05 -4.20 7.88
N SER A 109 11.05 -5.52 8.08
CA SER A 109 10.01 -6.22 8.83
C SER A 109 10.04 -5.82 10.31
N MET A 110 11.23 -5.72 10.93
CA MET A 110 11.34 -5.38 12.35
C MET A 110 10.92 -3.94 12.64
N ALA A 111 11.13 -3.02 11.69
CA ALA A 111 10.58 -1.67 11.77
C ALA A 111 9.05 -1.70 11.87
N GLN A 112 8.37 -2.57 11.09
CA GLN A 112 6.91 -2.72 11.17
C GLN A 112 6.47 -3.46 12.45
N VAL A 113 7.24 -4.46 12.90
CA VAL A 113 7.03 -5.13 14.20
C VAL A 113 7.06 -4.13 15.35
N SER A 114 7.92 -3.11 15.30
CA SER A 114 7.98 -2.07 16.33
C SER A 114 6.64 -1.34 16.52
N VAL A 115 5.89 -1.11 15.43
CA VAL A 115 4.55 -0.53 15.51
C VAL A 115 3.53 -1.51 16.09
N MET A 116 3.69 -2.81 15.83
CA MET A 116 2.88 -3.82 16.51
C MET A 116 3.18 -3.89 18.01
N LEU A 117 4.42 -3.62 18.44
CA LEU A 117 4.74 -3.48 19.86
C LEU A 117 4.03 -2.26 20.47
N LEU A 118 3.93 -1.14 19.75
CA LEU A 118 3.12 0.01 20.17
C LEU A 118 1.63 -0.36 20.28
N PHE A 119 1.11 -1.16 19.36
CA PHE A 119 -0.23 -1.72 19.47
C PHE A 119 -0.36 -2.59 20.72
N GLY A 120 0.61 -3.49 20.95
CA GLY A 120 0.64 -4.36 22.12
C GLY A 120 0.60 -3.59 23.44
N PHE A 121 1.40 -2.52 23.53
CA PHE A 121 1.43 -1.60 24.66
C PHE A 121 0.11 -0.83 24.80
N GLY A 122 -0.40 -0.21 23.72
CA GLY A 122 -1.64 0.55 23.75
C GLY A 122 -2.86 -0.30 24.08
N ALA A 123 -2.93 -1.53 23.55
CA ALA A 123 -3.95 -2.50 23.90
C ALA A 123 -3.83 -2.90 25.39
N HIS A 124 -2.62 -3.12 25.91
CA HIS A 124 -2.44 -3.34 27.34
C HIS A 124 -2.96 -2.17 28.19
N LEU A 125 -2.70 -0.92 27.80
CA LEU A 125 -3.24 0.24 28.52
C LEU A 125 -4.77 0.31 28.44
N LEU A 126 -5.34 0.12 27.25
CA LEU A 126 -6.78 0.14 27.03
C LEU A 126 -7.51 -0.97 27.82
N SER A 127 -6.87 -2.13 28.03
CA SER A 127 -7.46 -3.19 28.85
C SER A 127 -7.57 -2.84 30.34
N ARG A 128 -6.81 -1.82 30.81
CA ARG A 128 -6.87 -1.31 32.19
C ARG A 128 -7.90 -0.20 32.37
N VAL A 129 -8.43 0.37 31.28
CA VAL A 129 -9.45 1.42 31.36
C VAL A 129 -10.80 0.82 31.74
N LYS A 130 -11.41 1.32 32.82
CA LYS A 130 -12.75 0.90 33.25
C LYS A 130 -13.80 1.30 32.21
N GLY A 131 -14.35 0.31 31.51
CA GLY A 131 -15.50 0.48 30.63
C GLY A 131 -15.38 -0.36 29.35
N ARG A 132 -16.39 -1.19 29.07
CA ARG A 132 -16.37 -2.08 27.90
C ARG A 132 -16.22 -1.35 26.55
N TRP A 133 -16.73 -0.13 26.46
CA TRP A 133 -16.63 0.69 25.25
C TRP A 133 -15.23 1.22 24.99
N ALA A 134 -14.42 1.43 26.04
CA ALA A 134 -13.01 1.81 25.88
C ALA A 134 -12.23 0.72 25.16
N TRP A 135 -12.45 -0.54 25.53
CA TRP A 135 -11.89 -1.70 24.83
C TRP A 135 -12.47 -1.85 23.42
N ALA A 136 -13.81 -1.81 23.31
CA ALA A 136 -14.54 -2.10 22.07
C ALA A 136 -14.23 -1.11 20.93
N LEU A 137 -14.10 0.18 21.23
CA LEU A 137 -13.82 1.24 20.25
C LEU A 137 -12.37 1.71 20.26
N GLY A 138 -11.67 1.59 21.38
CA GLY A 138 -10.27 1.98 21.49
C GLY A 138 -9.35 1.07 20.68
N ILE A 139 -9.62 -0.23 20.58
CA ILE A 139 -8.78 -1.16 19.82
C ILE A 139 -8.82 -0.88 18.30
N PRO A 140 -10.00 -0.75 17.66
CA PRO A 140 -10.06 -0.36 16.24
C PRO A 140 -9.46 1.03 15.98
N ALA A 141 -9.68 1.99 16.88
CA ALA A 141 -9.10 3.33 16.77
C ALA A 141 -7.57 3.31 16.88
N LEU A 142 -7.03 2.56 17.85
CA LEU A 142 -5.58 2.38 18.04
C LEU A 142 -4.94 1.71 16.82
N TRP A 143 -5.54 0.65 16.30
CA TRP A 143 -5.02 -0.02 15.11
C TRP A 143 -4.95 0.93 13.92
N THR A 144 -6.05 1.63 13.64
CA THR A 144 -6.16 2.57 12.51
C THR A 144 -5.16 3.72 12.65
N ALA A 145 -5.02 4.29 13.85
CA ALA A 145 -4.04 5.34 14.13
C ALA A 145 -2.60 4.85 13.93
N LEU A 146 -2.30 3.61 14.33
CA LEU A 146 -0.96 3.03 14.17
C LEU A 146 -0.66 2.63 12.72
N GLU A 147 -1.63 2.17 11.93
CA GLU A 147 -1.45 2.02 10.48
C GLU A 147 -1.11 3.35 9.81
N TRP A 148 -1.79 4.44 10.20
CA TRP A 148 -1.43 5.76 9.70
C TRP A 148 -0.02 6.19 10.14
N VAL A 149 0.38 5.95 11.40
CA VAL A 149 1.75 6.25 11.88
C VAL A 149 2.81 5.49 11.07
N ARG A 150 2.53 4.27 10.61
CA ARG A 150 3.46 3.49 9.76
C ARG A 150 3.75 4.17 8.42
N GLN A 151 2.90 5.07 7.95
CA GLN A 151 3.06 5.76 6.67
C GLN A 151 3.86 7.06 6.78
N LEU A 152 4.21 7.49 8.00
CA LEU A 152 4.89 8.75 8.24
C LEU A 152 6.41 8.64 8.08
N GLY A 153 7.01 9.74 7.64
CA GLY A 153 8.47 9.89 7.56
C GLY A 153 9.10 9.16 6.38
N GLU A 154 10.43 9.23 6.32
CA GLU A 154 11.22 8.70 5.19
C GLU A 154 11.16 7.17 5.06
N LEU A 155 11.04 6.47 6.18
CA LEU A 155 10.92 5.00 6.22
C LEU A 155 9.46 4.53 6.29
N GLY A 156 8.51 5.46 6.21
CA GLY A 156 7.10 5.13 6.26
C GLY A 156 6.69 4.26 5.08
N THR A 157 5.75 3.34 5.27
CA THR A 157 5.19 2.50 4.22
C THR A 157 3.72 2.21 4.47
N GLY A 158 2.89 2.36 3.43
CA GLY A 158 1.50 1.91 3.45
C GLY A 158 1.36 0.41 3.15
N TRP A 159 2.46 -0.29 2.83
CA TRP A 159 2.39 -1.68 2.45
C TRP A 159 1.95 -2.56 3.63
N GLY A 160 0.96 -3.43 3.41
CA GLY A 160 0.41 -4.26 4.48
C GLY A 160 -0.57 -3.52 5.39
N ASP A 161 -1.35 -2.56 4.87
CA ASP A 161 -2.56 -2.09 5.55
C ASP A 161 -3.67 -3.14 5.46
N LEU A 162 -4.41 -3.38 6.54
CA LEU A 162 -5.48 -4.38 6.55
C LEU A 162 -6.55 -4.11 5.48
N ALA A 163 -6.86 -2.85 5.18
CA ALA A 163 -7.82 -2.49 4.15
C ALA A 163 -7.47 -3.08 2.76
N TYR A 164 -6.19 -3.31 2.48
CA TYR A 164 -5.74 -3.85 1.19
C TYR A 164 -6.19 -5.30 0.94
N THR A 165 -6.53 -6.03 2.01
CA THR A 165 -7.10 -7.38 1.91
C THR A 165 -8.49 -7.41 1.27
N GLN A 166 -9.15 -6.24 1.14
CA GLN A 166 -10.51 -6.11 0.60
C GLN A 166 -10.55 -5.51 -0.81
N HIS A 167 -9.42 -5.49 -1.53
CA HIS A 167 -9.30 -4.89 -2.87
C HIS A 167 -10.33 -5.44 -3.89
N ASN A 168 -10.73 -6.70 -3.75
CA ASN A 168 -11.71 -7.36 -4.63
C ASN A 168 -13.16 -7.30 -4.10
N ALA A 169 -13.38 -6.85 -2.88
CA ALA A 169 -14.71 -6.76 -2.25
C ALA A 169 -15.39 -5.43 -2.61
N LEU A 170 -15.72 -5.23 -3.90
CA LEU A 170 -16.14 -3.94 -4.48
C LEU A 170 -17.18 -3.18 -3.67
N THR A 171 -18.20 -3.87 -3.11
CA THR A 171 -19.24 -3.25 -2.29
C THR A 171 -18.65 -2.61 -1.04
N ILE A 172 -17.82 -3.33 -0.30
CA ILE A 172 -17.19 -2.83 0.93
C ILE A 172 -16.11 -1.79 0.58
N LEU A 173 -15.41 -1.99 -0.55
CA LEU A 173 -14.36 -1.09 -1.01
C LEU A 173 -14.87 0.35 -1.22
N GLN A 174 -16.16 0.56 -1.54
CA GLN A 174 -16.71 1.91 -1.69
C GLN A 174 -16.59 2.75 -0.40
N LEU A 175 -16.45 2.11 0.76
CA LEU A 175 -16.20 2.79 2.02
C LEU A 175 -14.95 3.70 1.98
N THR A 176 -14.00 3.39 1.10
CA THR A 176 -12.78 4.18 0.95
C THR A 176 -13.02 5.57 0.36
N LYS A 177 -14.15 5.77 -0.34
CA LYS A 177 -14.62 7.11 -0.78
C LYS A 177 -14.89 8.05 0.40
N LEU A 178 -15.14 7.52 1.60
CA LEU A 178 -15.43 8.35 2.78
C LEU A 178 -14.15 8.94 3.38
N GLY A 179 -13.11 8.13 3.55
CA GLY A 179 -11.93 8.53 4.32
C GLY A 179 -10.67 7.74 3.98
N GLY A 180 -10.53 7.24 2.74
CA GLY A 180 -9.39 6.42 2.34
C GLY A 180 -9.51 5.00 2.89
N VAL A 181 -8.39 4.30 3.03
CA VAL A 181 -8.33 2.99 3.67
C VAL A 181 -8.79 2.96 5.14
N TRP A 182 -8.77 4.10 5.84
CA TRP A 182 -8.90 4.14 7.30
C TRP A 182 -10.23 3.64 7.87
N PRO A 183 -11.42 4.04 7.35
CA PRO A 183 -12.69 3.52 7.86
C PRO A 183 -12.84 2.02 7.59
N LEU A 184 -12.20 1.51 6.54
CA LEU A 184 -12.22 0.09 6.20
C LEU A 184 -11.33 -0.72 7.15
N THR A 185 -10.10 -0.27 7.41
CA THR A 185 -9.26 -0.84 8.49
C THR A 185 -10.03 -0.86 9.81
N PHE A 186 -10.63 0.27 10.20
CA PHE A 186 -11.39 0.37 11.45
C PHE A 186 -12.54 -0.64 11.50
N LEU A 187 -13.31 -0.76 10.40
CA LEU A 187 -14.44 -1.69 10.32
C LEU A 187 -13.99 -3.16 10.45
N ILE A 188 -12.89 -3.54 9.79
CA ILE A 188 -12.32 -4.89 9.89
C ILE A 188 -11.99 -5.22 11.35
N VAL A 189 -11.29 -4.32 12.05
CA VAL A 189 -10.91 -4.53 13.46
C VAL A 189 -12.14 -4.49 14.36
N LEU A 190 -13.12 -3.63 14.08
CA LEU A 190 -14.38 -3.55 14.84
C LEU A 190 -15.19 -4.85 14.76
N VAL A 191 -15.26 -5.49 13.58
CA VAL A 191 -15.92 -6.80 13.42
C VAL A 191 -15.18 -7.88 14.20
N ASN A 192 -13.84 -7.93 14.12
CA ASN A 192 -13.04 -8.83 14.94
C ASN A 192 -13.31 -8.64 16.45
N MET A 193 -13.43 -7.39 16.91
CA MET A 193 -13.78 -7.06 18.29
C MET A 193 -15.19 -7.52 18.68
N ALA A 194 -16.17 -7.41 17.78
CA ALA A 194 -17.52 -7.90 17.99
C ALA A 194 -17.52 -9.43 18.16
N VAL A 195 -16.89 -10.15 17.23
CA VAL A 195 -16.80 -11.62 17.25
C VAL A 195 -16.06 -12.11 18.49
N ALA A 196 -14.89 -11.55 18.80
CA ALA A 196 -14.13 -11.93 19.99
C ALA A 196 -14.92 -11.71 21.28
N GLY A 197 -15.65 -10.59 21.40
CA GLY A 197 -16.44 -10.34 22.60
C GLY A 197 -17.75 -11.12 22.68
N VAL A 198 -18.30 -11.63 21.56
CA VAL A 198 -19.38 -12.64 21.57
C VAL A 198 -18.85 -13.95 22.13
N ILE A 199 -17.73 -14.46 21.60
CA ILE A 199 -17.08 -15.70 22.06
C ILE A 199 -16.72 -15.60 23.54
N ALA A 200 -16.14 -14.48 23.97
CA ALA A 200 -15.77 -14.25 25.36
C ALA A 200 -16.94 -13.90 26.29
N ARG A 201 -18.16 -13.73 25.75
CA ARG A 201 -19.37 -13.25 26.46
C ARG A 201 -19.14 -11.92 27.20
N ARG A 202 -18.36 -11.01 26.61
CA ARG A 202 -17.98 -9.70 27.17
C ARG A 202 -18.73 -8.52 26.54
N ASN A 203 -19.16 -8.67 25.29
CA ASN A 203 -19.85 -7.61 24.57
C ASN A 203 -21.35 -7.65 24.85
N PRO A 204 -22.00 -6.50 25.13
CA PRO A 204 -23.44 -6.47 25.27
C PRO A 204 -24.10 -6.68 23.89
N PRO A 205 -25.31 -7.27 23.83
CA PRO A 205 -26.03 -7.47 22.57
C PRO A 205 -26.13 -6.19 21.73
N ARG A 206 -26.40 -5.05 22.37
CA ARG A 206 -26.45 -3.73 21.72
C ARG A 206 -25.17 -3.32 20.99
N PHE A 207 -23.98 -3.72 21.46
CA PHE A 207 -22.73 -3.44 20.75
C PHE A 207 -22.65 -4.27 19.46
N VAL A 208 -22.92 -5.57 19.57
CA VAL A 208 -22.91 -6.49 18.43
C VAL A 208 -23.96 -6.07 17.40
N GLN A 209 -25.17 -5.72 17.83
CA GLN A 209 -26.22 -5.15 16.98
C GLN A 209 -25.77 -3.85 16.31
N GLY A 210 -25.08 -2.97 17.03
CA GLY A 210 -24.50 -1.75 16.46
C GLY A 210 -23.46 -2.04 15.37
N VAL A 211 -22.57 -3.01 15.59
CA VAL A 211 -21.56 -3.42 14.59
C VAL A 211 -22.23 -4.07 13.38
N LEU A 212 -23.21 -4.95 13.58
CA LEU A 212 -24.00 -5.54 12.49
C LEU A 212 -24.75 -4.48 11.69
N CYS A 213 -25.37 -3.51 12.37
CA CYS A 213 -26.02 -2.38 11.74
C CYS A 213 -25.03 -1.56 10.91
N ALA A 214 -23.86 -1.21 11.47
CA ALA A 214 -22.80 -0.51 10.75
C ALA A 214 -22.33 -1.29 9.51
N PHE A 215 -22.14 -2.61 9.64
CA PHE A 215 -21.75 -3.46 8.52
C PHE A 215 -22.82 -3.50 7.42
N VAL A 216 -24.10 -3.65 7.79
CA VAL A 216 -25.23 -3.60 6.83
C VAL A 216 -25.31 -2.23 6.16
N LEU A 217 -25.13 -1.13 6.91
CA LEU A 217 -25.11 0.21 6.34
C LEU A 217 -23.96 0.39 5.33
N VAL A 218 -22.79 -0.20 5.58
CA VAL A 218 -21.66 -0.21 4.63
C VAL A 218 -22.03 -1.00 3.37
N LEU A 219 -22.67 -2.16 3.50
CA LEU A 219 -23.14 -2.93 2.35
C LEU A 219 -24.19 -2.18 1.54
N VAL A 220 -25.14 -1.52 2.21
CA VAL A 220 -26.17 -0.68 1.56
C VAL A 220 -25.51 0.51 0.86
N PHE A 221 -24.64 1.24 1.55
CA PHE A 221 -23.90 2.37 0.98
C PHE A 221 -23.08 1.95 -0.24
N GLY A 222 -22.36 0.84 -0.14
CA GLY A 222 -21.58 0.29 -1.24
C GLY A 222 -22.44 -0.14 -2.42
N GLY A 223 -23.53 -0.86 -2.16
CA GLY A 223 -24.47 -1.29 -3.18
C GLY A 223 -25.16 -0.12 -3.88
N VAL A 224 -25.54 0.92 -3.14
CA VAL A 224 -26.09 2.16 -3.71
C VAL A 224 -25.02 2.89 -4.51
N SER A 225 -23.80 3.03 -4.00
CA SER A 225 -22.70 3.70 -4.70
C SER A 225 -22.41 3.05 -6.05
N LEU A 226 -22.28 1.71 -6.07
CA LEU A 226 -22.06 0.94 -7.30
C LEU A 226 -23.24 1.04 -8.29
N ARG A 227 -24.49 1.05 -7.81
CA ARG A 227 -25.68 1.21 -8.68
C ARG A 227 -25.84 2.63 -9.21
N SER A 228 -25.44 3.63 -8.43
CA SER A 228 -25.48 5.05 -8.80
C SER A 228 -24.34 5.46 -9.72
N GLU A 229 -23.43 4.53 -10.04
CA GLU A 229 -22.26 4.80 -10.83
C GLU A 229 -22.65 4.94 -12.31
N HIS A 230 -22.70 6.19 -12.77
CA HIS A 230 -22.96 6.51 -14.17
C HIS A 230 -21.63 6.56 -14.90
N LEU A 231 -21.18 5.41 -15.42
CA LEU A 231 -20.01 5.33 -16.28
C LEU A 231 -20.41 5.77 -17.70
N ARG A 232 -19.78 6.84 -18.21
CA ARG A 232 -19.97 7.33 -19.58
C ARG A 232 -18.62 7.43 -20.29
N PRO A 233 -17.92 6.31 -20.49
CA PRO A 233 -16.60 6.34 -21.08
C PRO A 233 -16.64 7.10 -22.41
N ARG A 234 -15.68 8.02 -22.59
CA ARG A 234 -15.65 8.97 -23.71
C ARG A 234 -14.56 8.66 -24.71
N TYR A 235 -13.54 7.92 -24.29
CA TYR A 235 -12.38 7.58 -25.10
C TYR A 235 -11.76 6.27 -24.65
N VAL A 236 -10.90 5.68 -25.47
CA VAL A 236 -10.15 4.48 -25.11
C VAL A 236 -8.76 4.88 -24.62
N ALA A 237 -8.32 4.26 -23.52
CA ALA A 237 -6.97 4.37 -23.00
C ALA A 237 -6.25 3.02 -23.10
N ALA A 238 -4.92 3.06 -23.12
CA ALA A 238 -4.08 1.88 -23.21
C ALA A 238 -2.95 1.85 -22.16
N ALA A 239 -2.62 0.64 -21.70
CA ALA A 239 -1.41 0.36 -20.93
C ALA A 239 -0.52 -0.61 -21.72
N LEU A 240 0.74 -0.24 -21.90
CA LEU A 240 1.68 -0.92 -22.79
C LEU A 240 2.67 -1.73 -21.95
N GLN A 241 2.59 -3.06 -22.01
CA GLN A 241 3.47 -3.96 -21.29
C GLN A 241 4.30 -4.75 -22.28
N THR A 242 5.50 -4.26 -22.59
CA THR A 242 6.39 -4.88 -23.59
C THR A 242 7.17 -6.08 -23.05
N ASN A 243 7.12 -6.33 -21.72
CA ASN A 243 7.96 -7.30 -21.03
C ASN A 243 9.46 -7.00 -21.12
N ILE A 244 9.81 -5.74 -21.36
CA ILE A 244 11.20 -5.27 -21.35
C ILE A 244 11.57 -4.92 -19.92
N ASN A 245 12.54 -5.64 -19.34
CA ASN A 245 13.04 -5.35 -18.00
C ASN A 245 13.93 -4.09 -18.03
N PRO A 246 13.61 -2.95 -17.39
CA PRO A 246 14.46 -1.75 -17.44
C PRO A 246 15.77 -1.88 -16.62
N ASN A 247 15.95 -2.92 -15.80
CA ASN A 247 17.09 -3.09 -14.88
C ASN A 247 18.11 -4.16 -15.30
N VAL A 248 18.23 -4.46 -16.60
CA VAL A 248 19.25 -5.42 -17.04
C VAL A 248 20.65 -4.91 -16.66
N PRO A 249 21.53 -5.73 -16.03
CA PRO A 249 22.82 -5.30 -15.53
C PRO A 249 23.71 -4.62 -16.59
N TRP A 250 24.53 -3.67 -16.16
CA TRP A 250 25.50 -2.92 -17.00
C TRP A 250 26.46 -3.79 -17.84
N SER A 251 26.66 -5.06 -17.47
CA SER A 251 27.46 -6.01 -18.28
C SER A 251 26.71 -6.57 -19.48
N GLN A 252 25.38 -6.41 -19.53
CA GLN A 252 24.46 -6.88 -20.57
C GLN A 252 23.72 -5.72 -21.24
N ARG A 253 23.94 -4.49 -20.77
CA ARG A 253 23.40 -3.26 -21.34
C ARG A 253 24.43 -2.16 -21.30
N ARG A 254 24.58 -1.48 -22.43
CA ARG A 254 24.84 -0.05 -22.42
C ARG A 254 23.51 0.64 -22.75
N PRO A 255 23.09 1.70 -22.06
CA PRO A 255 22.03 2.58 -22.56
C PRO A 255 22.33 3.08 -23.98
N GLU A 256 23.62 3.18 -24.33
CA GLU A 256 24.11 3.38 -25.70
C GLU A 256 24.21 2.11 -26.57
N ASP A 257 23.68 0.95 -26.16
CA ASP A 257 23.58 -0.25 -27.01
C ASP A 257 22.49 -0.01 -28.07
N PRO A 258 22.86 0.18 -29.35
CA PRO A 258 21.90 0.52 -30.38
C PRO A 258 20.85 -0.58 -30.58
N VAL A 259 21.19 -1.84 -30.28
CA VAL A 259 20.26 -2.98 -30.42
C VAL A 259 19.19 -2.92 -29.35
N TYR A 260 19.55 -2.60 -28.10
CA TYR A 260 18.59 -2.45 -27.01
C TYR A 260 17.65 -1.26 -27.25
N VAL A 261 18.22 -0.11 -27.61
CA VAL A 261 17.46 1.11 -27.93
C VAL A 261 16.46 0.82 -29.05
N GLU A 262 16.94 0.24 -30.15
CA GLU A 262 16.11 -0.04 -31.32
C GLU A 262 15.02 -1.08 -31.04
N ASN A 263 15.33 -2.17 -30.33
CA ASN A 263 14.33 -3.16 -29.94
C ASN A 263 13.26 -2.57 -29.01
N THR A 264 13.68 -1.71 -28.07
CA THR A 264 12.76 -1.05 -27.13
C THR A 264 11.82 -0.11 -27.87
N MET A 265 12.38 0.82 -28.65
CA MET A 265 11.60 1.77 -29.43
C MET A 265 10.67 1.05 -30.40
N ARG A 266 11.15 0.05 -31.15
CA ARG A 266 10.32 -0.74 -32.06
C ARG A 266 9.15 -1.42 -31.34
N SER A 267 9.40 -2.03 -30.18
CA SER A 267 8.36 -2.74 -29.43
C SER A 267 7.26 -1.79 -28.95
N TYR A 268 7.63 -0.61 -28.46
CA TYR A 268 6.66 0.40 -28.05
C TYR A 268 5.92 1.03 -29.25
N SER A 269 6.62 1.45 -30.31
CA SER A 269 5.98 1.99 -31.51
C SER A 269 4.96 1.02 -32.12
N GLN A 270 5.25 -0.30 -32.11
CA GLN A 270 4.30 -1.33 -32.54
C GLN A 270 3.07 -1.40 -31.63
N MET A 271 3.25 -1.43 -30.31
CA MET A 271 2.13 -1.45 -29.36
C MET A 271 1.29 -0.18 -29.40
N GLU A 272 1.90 0.97 -29.65
CA GLU A 272 1.22 2.25 -29.84
C GLU A 272 0.33 2.24 -31.08
N ALA A 273 0.88 1.80 -32.21
CA ALA A 273 0.13 1.65 -33.45
C ALA A 273 -1.04 0.67 -33.26
N ASP A 274 -0.82 -0.47 -32.58
CA ASP A 274 -1.87 -1.43 -32.24
C ASP A 274 -2.93 -0.83 -31.31
N ALA A 275 -2.51 -0.01 -30.34
CA ALA A 275 -3.42 0.71 -29.44
C ALA A 275 -4.27 1.73 -30.21
N ALA A 276 -3.65 2.46 -31.14
CA ALA A 276 -4.32 3.44 -31.99
C ALA A 276 -5.34 2.77 -32.92
N ALA A 277 -4.97 1.63 -33.51
CA ALA A 277 -5.87 0.80 -34.31
C ALA A 277 -7.08 0.30 -33.51
N ARG A 278 -6.95 0.15 -32.19
CA ARG A 278 -8.05 -0.16 -31.25
C ARG A 278 -8.78 1.08 -30.72
N GLY A 279 -8.49 2.26 -31.28
CA GLY A 279 -9.14 3.54 -30.95
C GLY A 279 -8.60 4.22 -29.70
N ALA A 280 -7.48 3.76 -29.12
CA ALA A 280 -6.87 4.42 -27.97
C ALA A 280 -6.29 5.78 -28.38
N ILE A 281 -6.68 6.83 -27.65
CA ILE A 281 -6.12 8.20 -27.84
C ILE A 281 -5.13 8.58 -26.72
N PHE A 282 -5.04 7.75 -25.69
CA PHE A 282 -4.13 7.91 -24.56
C PHE A 282 -3.44 6.57 -24.29
N ALA A 283 -2.13 6.56 -24.17
CA ALA A 283 -1.34 5.37 -23.89
C ALA A 283 -0.26 5.66 -22.84
N ALA A 284 -0.06 4.72 -21.91
CA ALA A 284 0.93 4.83 -20.86
C ALA A 284 2.03 3.77 -21.03
N TRP A 285 3.29 4.23 -21.06
CA TRP A 285 4.47 3.40 -20.92
C TRP A 285 4.78 3.16 -19.45
N PRO A 286 5.43 2.04 -19.11
CA PRO A 286 5.87 1.75 -17.75
C PRO A 286 7.07 2.60 -17.29
N GLU A 287 7.37 2.52 -15.99
CA GLU A 287 8.45 3.25 -15.31
C GLU A 287 9.82 2.94 -15.93
N ALA A 288 10.64 3.98 -16.15
CA ALA A 288 12.04 3.88 -16.58
C ALA A 288 12.27 3.01 -17.84
N THR A 289 11.28 2.93 -18.74
CA THR A 289 11.36 2.08 -19.95
C THR A 289 11.89 2.81 -21.17
N PHE A 290 11.76 4.14 -21.23
CA PHE A 290 12.37 4.93 -22.29
C PHE A 290 13.90 4.80 -22.22
N PRO A 291 14.58 4.41 -23.31
CA PRO A 291 15.98 3.96 -23.26
C PRO A 291 17.01 5.10 -23.18
N GLY A 292 16.59 6.37 -23.25
CA GLY A 292 17.46 7.55 -23.16
C GLY A 292 16.93 8.61 -22.19
N TYR A 293 17.41 9.85 -22.34
CA TYR A 293 16.87 11.01 -21.66
C TYR A 293 15.99 11.79 -22.63
N LEU A 294 14.66 11.68 -22.50
CA LEU A 294 13.72 12.15 -23.53
C LEU A 294 13.91 13.63 -23.92
N ARG A 295 14.32 14.50 -23.00
CA ARG A 295 14.57 15.92 -23.30
C ARG A 295 15.95 16.21 -23.88
N ASP A 296 16.90 15.33 -23.62
CA ASP A 296 18.31 15.52 -23.98
C ASP A 296 18.72 14.65 -25.20
N ASP A 297 17.78 13.88 -25.75
CA ASP A 297 17.95 13.02 -26.93
C ASP A 297 16.96 13.42 -28.04
N PRO A 298 17.32 14.38 -28.92
CA PRO A 298 16.44 14.85 -29.99
C PRO A 298 16.06 13.79 -31.01
N GLU A 299 16.91 12.77 -31.22
CA GLU A 299 16.64 11.70 -32.18
C GLU A 299 15.52 10.79 -31.66
N LEU A 300 15.66 10.28 -30.44
CA LEU A 300 14.63 9.44 -29.84
C LEU A 300 13.35 10.23 -29.56
N ALA A 301 13.46 11.50 -29.13
CA ALA A 301 12.30 12.37 -28.97
C ALA A 301 11.57 12.61 -30.30
N GLY A 302 12.31 12.76 -31.41
CA GLY A 302 11.76 12.89 -32.75
C GLY A 302 10.97 11.65 -33.18
N ARG A 303 11.45 10.45 -32.86
CA ARG A 303 10.73 9.19 -33.12
C ARG A 303 9.40 9.13 -32.36
N VAL A 304 9.43 9.41 -31.05
CA VAL A 304 8.22 9.50 -30.22
C VAL A 304 7.24 10.55 -30.77
N ALA A 305 7.76 11.72 -31.18
CA ALA A 305 6.93 12.79 -31.72
C ALA A 305 6.23 12.37 -33.02
N LEU A 306 6.93 11.67 -33.90
CA LEU A 306 6.37 11.10 -35.13
C LEU A 306 5.30 10.05 -34.81
N ASP A 307 5.55 9.14 -33.86
CA ASP A 307 4.59 8.12 -33.47
C ASP A 307 3.30 8.75 -32.89
N CYS A 308 3.43 9.74 -31.99
CA CYS A 308 2.30 10.52 -31.47
C CYS A 308 1.48 11.17 -32.60
N ALA A 309 2.16 11.83 -33.54
CA ALA A 309 1.52 12.56 -34.64
C ALA A 309 0.84 11.64 -35.65
N HIS A 310 1.49 10.53 -36.01
CA HIS A 310 0.94 9.53 -36.93
C HIS A 310 -0.25 8.79 -36.33
N ASN A 311 -0.15 8.39 -35.06
CA ASN A 311 -1.20 7.62 -34.38
C ASN A 311 -2.32 8.52 -33.82
N GLY A 312 -2.11 9.84 -33.76
CA GLY A 312 -3.07 10.78 -33.16
C GLY A 312 -3.25 10.58 -31.66
N GLN A 313 -2.20 10.12 -30.96
CA GLN A 313 -2.23 9.71 -29.56
C GLN A 313 -1.47 10.67 -28.65
N THR A 314 -1.97 10.85 -27.43
CA THR A 314 -1.19 11.44 -26.33
C THR A 314 -0.54 10.32 -25.53
N LEU A 315 0.77 10.39 -25.33
CA LEU A 315 1.55 9.39 -24.63
C LEU A 315 2.02 9.88 -23.25
N LEU A 316 1.98 8.98 -22.28
CA LEU A 316 2.61 9.16 -20.98
C LEU A 316 3.79 8.20 -20.88
N ILE A 317 5.02 8.73 -20.88
CA ILE A 317 6.25 7.96 -21.10
C ILE A 317 7.08 7.93 -19.82
N GLY A 318 7.27 6.74 -19.25
CA GLY A 318 8.18 6.56 -18.11
C GLY A 318 9.64 6.49 -18.56
N GLY A 319 10.48 7.34 -17.96
CA GLY A 319 11.89 7.49 -18.29
C GLY A 319 12.67 8.13 -17.14
N ASN A 320 13.83 8.70 -17.45
CA ASN A 320 14.65 9.42 -16.48
C ASN A 320 14.86 10.87 -16.96
N GLU A 321 15.01 11.80 -16.01
CA GLU A 321 15.31 13.21 -16.26
C GLU A 321 16.68 13.52 -15.65
N TRP A 322 17.67 13.87 -16.47
CA TRP A 322 19.03 14.18 -16.00
C TRP A 322 19.08 15.59 -15.40
N ASP A 323 19.70 15.73 -14.24
CA ASP A 323 20.02 17.03 -13.66
C ASP A 323 21.53 17.27 -13.66
N ALA A 324 21.98 18.15 -14.54
CA ALA A 324 23.39 18.52 -14.67
C ALA A 324 23.96 19.18 -13.40
N GLN A 325 23.15 19.86 -12.58
CA GLN A 325 23.63 20.55 -11.37
C GLN A 325 23.96 19.56 -10.25
N THR A 326 23.09 18.59 -10.04
CA THR A 326 23.25 17.57 -8.98
C THR A 326 23.99 16.33 -9.48
N ARG A 327 24.21 16.21 -10.80
CA ARG A 327 24.80 15.03 -11.46
C ARG A 327 24.08 13.73 -11.09
N SER A 328 22.75 13.83 -11.00
CA SER A 328 21.86 12.73 -10.64
C SER A 328 20.65 12.70 -11.57
N ASP A 329 20.03 11.54 -11.70
CA ASP A 329 18.80 11.38 -12.47
C ASP A 329 17.56 11.37 -11.56
N GLY A 330 16.47 11.92 -12.08
CA GLY A 330 15.14 11.83 -11.49
C GLY A 330 14.31 10.78 -12.24
N ASN A 331 13.75 9.81 -11.50
CA ASN A 331 12.77 8.88 -12.04
C ASN A 331 11.51 9.66 -12.47
N SER A 332 11.19 9.66 -13.77
CA SER A 332 10.28 10.66 -14.33
C SER A 332 9.27 10.06 -15.30
N VAL A 333 8.18 10.78 -15.46
CA VAL A 333 7.15 10.53 -16.46
C VAL A 333 6.98 11.79 -17.29
N PHE A 334 6.99 11.65 -18.61
CA PHE A 334 6.79 12.74 -19.55
C PHE A 334 5.43 12.61 -20.22
N LEU A 335 4.76 13.74 -20.44
CA LEU A 335 3.54 13.79 -21.24
C LEU A 335 3.90 14.35 -22.62
N VAL A 336 3.67 13.56 -23.67
CA VAL A 336 3.83 13.97 -25.07
C VAL A 336 2.46 13.99 -25.72
N ASP A 337 2.03 15.16 -26.21
CA ASP A 337 0.71 15.26 -26.86
C ASP A 337 0.70 14.67 -28.27
N LYS A 338 -0.50 14.56 -28.84
CA LYS A 338 -0.71 14.09 -30.23
C LYS A 338 -0.04 14.91 -31.33
N SER A 339 0.57 16.07 -31.02
CA SER A 339 1.39 16.81 -31.98
C SER A 339 2.88 16.44 -31.90
N GLY A 340 3.24 15.56 -30.94
CA GLY A 340 4.61 15.21 -30.62
C GLY A 340 5.28 16.19 -29.67
N THR A 341 4.54 17.12 -29.06
CA THR A 341 5.12 18.12 -28.15
C THR A 341 5.15 17.60 -26.71
N ILE A 342 6.33 17.68 -26.06
CA ILE A 342 6.45 17.41 -24.62
C ILE A 342 5.76 18.54 -23.84
N ARG A 343 4.65 18.24 -23.17
CA ARG A 343 3.82 19.20 -22.42
C ARG A 343 4.23 19.39 -20.97
N GLY A 344 4.98 18.43 -20.41
CA GLY A 344 5.47 18.50 -19.04
C GLY A 344 6.09 17.17 -18.58
N SER A 345 6.65 17.19 -17.38
CA SER A 345 7.10 15.98 -16.67
C SER A 345 6.63 15.96 -15.21
N TYR A 346 6.54 14.75 -14.66
CA TYR A 346 6.39 14.50 -13.24
C TYR A 346 7.60 13.66 -12.78
N VAL A 347 8.32 14.16 -11.79
CA VAL A 347 9.48 13.49 -11.16
C VAL A 347 9.02 12.84 -9.85
N LYS A 348 9.39 11.59 -9.62
CA LYS A 348 9.03 10.79 -8.44
C LYS A 348 9.34 11.53 -7.14
N ARG A 349 8.34 11.70 -6.27
CA ARG A 349 8.43 12.39 -4.98
C ARG A 349 8.72 11.42 -3.84
N GLN A 350 8.06 10.26 -3.82
CA GLN A 350 8.32 9.25 -2.79
C GLN A 350 9.23 8.17 -3.35
N LEU A 351 10.52 8.34 -3.07
CA LEU A 351 11.57 7.40 -3.46
C LEU A 351 11.55 6.15 -2.58
N VAL A 352 12.00 5.02 -3.12
CA VAL A 352 12.16 3.77 -2.37
C VAL A 352 13.39 3.87 -1.46
N PRO A 353 13.23 3.78 -0.12
CA PRO A 353 14.36 3.79 0.81
C PRO A 353 15.35 2.68 0.52
N PHE A 354 16.65 3.00 0.49
CA PHE A 354 17.75 2.08 0.15
C PHE A 354 17.72 1.53 -1.29
N GLY A 355 16.66 1.75 -2.07
CA GLY A 355 16.66 1.44 -3.51
C GLY A 355 17.14 2.64 -4.33
N GLU A 356 16.52 3.80 -4.10
CA GLU A 356 16.71 5.03 -4.88
C GLU A 356 17.42 6.15 -4.11
N TYR A 357 17.57 6.03 -2.78
CA TYR A 357 18.30 6.98 -1.95
C TYR A 357 18.65 6.37 -0.59
N VAL A 358 19.61 6.99 0.14
CA VAL A 358 19.94 6.62 1.53
C VAL A 358 19.15 7.51 2.50
N PRO A 359 18.22 6.96 3.30
CA PRO A 359 17.50 7.72 4.33
C PRO A 359 18.43 8.31 5.39
N GLY A 360 18.16 9.54 5.82
CA GLY A 360 18.98 10.21 6.83
C GLY A 360 20.46 10.38 6.45
N ARG A 361 20.80 10.46 5.15
CA ARG A 361 22.19 10.56 4.64
C ARG A 361 23.05 11.63 5.31
N ASP A 362 22.45 12.73 5.75
CA ASP A 362 23.16 13.82 6.44
C ASP A 362 23.69 13.41 7.82
N TRP A 363 23.00 12.47 8.48
CA TRP A 363 23.29 11.96 9.82
C TRP A 363 24.02 10.61 9.78
N LEU A 364 23.69 9.77 8.80
CA LEU A 364 24.15 8.38 8.67
C LEU A 364 25.17 8.23 7.53
N LYS A 365 26.20 9.08 7.52
CA LYS A 365 27.24 9.10 6.47
C LYS A 365 27.94 7.74 6.28
N PHE A 366 28.00 6.90 7.31
CA PHE A 366 28.55 5.55 7.19
C PHE A 366 27.69 4.63 6.31
N LEU A 367 26.36 4.81 6.29
CA LEU A 367 25.47 4.03 5.41
C LEU A 367 25.66 4.40 3.94
N VAL A 368 25.99 5.67 3.66
CA VAL A 368 26.36 6.13 2.32
C VAL A 368 27.66 5.47 1.86
N ALA A 369 28.65 5.36 2.75
CA ALA A 369 29.93 4.72 2.45
C ALA A 369 29.80 3.21 2.17
N LEU A 370 28.73 2.56 2.63
CA LEU A 370 28.45 1.16 2.40
C LEU A 370 27.84 0.86 1.02
N HIS A 371 27.59 1.88 0.17
CA HIS A 371 27.00 1.73 -1.17
C HIS A 371 25.73 0.85 -1.17
N LEU A 372 24.87 1.05 -0.17
CA LEU A 372 23.67 0.22 0.05
C LEU A 372 22.52 0.53 -0.93
N THR A 373 22.69 1.52 -1.80
CA THR A 373 21.69 1.96 -2.78
C THR A 373 22.06 1.59 -4.21
N ILE A 374 21.04 1.27 -4.99
CA ILE A 374 21.16 0.97 -6.42
C ILE A 374 21.34 2.27 -7.21
N TYR A 375 20.59 3.29 -6.83
CA TYR A 375 20.61 4.63 -7.41
C TYR A 375 20.72 5.69 -6.29
N ASP A 376 21.31 6.85 -6.58
CA ASP A 376 21.20 8.06 -5.76
C ASP A 376 20.36 9.09 -6.55
N ARG A 377 19.05 8.87 -6.59
CA ARG A 377 18.12 9.63 -7.44
C ARG A 377 17.74 10.95 -6.81
N LYS A 378 17.50 11.93 -7.67
CA LYS A 378 16.90 13.20 -7.27
C LYS A 378 15.42 13.02 -6.96
N LYS A 379 15.01 13.50 -5.77
CA LYS A 379 13.61 13.59 -5.38
C LYS A 379 12.90 14.74 -6.10
N GLY A 380 11.74 14.45 -6.67
CA GLY A 380 10.85 15.44 -7.26
C GLY A 380 10.32 16.44 -6.23
N ALA A 381 10.00 17.65 -6.69
CA ALA A 381 9.45 18.69 -5.81
C ALA A 381 8.15 18.22 -5.13
N ALA A 382 7.94 18.63 -3.88
CA ALA A 382 6.76 18.23 -3.09
C ALA A 382 5.44 18.51 -3.80
N ARG A 383 5.37 19.62 -4.55
CA ARG A 383 4.20 20.01 -5.34
C ARG A 383 4.61 20.31 -6.78
N GLN A 384 4.23 19.44 -7.71
CA GLN A 384 4.50 19.58 -9.14
C GLN A 384 3.23 19.92 -9.93
N ALA A 385 3.37 20.47 -11.12
CA ALA A 385 2.24 20.71 -12.02
C ALA A 385 1.57 19.38 -12.42
N LEU A 386 0.24 19.41 -12.63
CA LEU A 386 -0.44 18.24 -13.20
C LEU A 386 -0.14 18.19 -14.70
N LEU A 387 -0.05 16.97 -15.24
CA LEU A 387 0.16 16.76 -16.67
C LEU A 387 -1.17 16.98 -17.41
N ASP A 388 -1.24 17.97 -18.29
CA ASP A 388 -2.45 18.29 -19.05
C ASP A 388 -2.39 17.71 -20.46
N ALA A 389 -3.16 16.64 -20.67
CA ALA A 389 -3.26 15.89 -21.92
C ALA A 389 -4.27 16.51 -22.92
N GLY A 390 -4.91 17.62 -22.57
CA GLY A 390 -5.94 18.26 -23.40
C GLY A 390 -7.24 17.45 -23.47
N ALA A 391 -8.30 18.06 -24.02
CA ALA A 391 -9.59 17.38 -24.12
C ALA A 391 -9.55 16.21 -25.14
N PRO A 392 -10.26 15.09 -24.89
CA PRO A 392 -11.16 14.83 -23.75
C PRO A 392 -10.48 14.24 -22.50
N ILE A 393 -9.17 13.99 -22.53
CA ILE A 393 -8.41 13.32 -21.46
C ILE A 393 -8.27 14.24 -20.23
N GLY A 394 -7.98 15.51 -20.45
CA GLY A 394 -7.78 16.52 -19.41
C GLY A 394 -6.50 16.29 -18.60
N ARG A 395 -6.57 16.59 -17.30
CA ARG A 395 -5.41 16.49 -16.40
C ARG A 395 -5.25 15.07 -15.85
N VAL A 396 -4.03 14.55 -15.94
CA VAL A 396 -3.65 13.21 -15.46
C VAL A 396 -2.84 13.35 -14.17
N GLY A 397 -3.25 12.63 -13.12
CA GLY A 397 -2.47 12.46 -11.90
C GLY A 397 -1.58 11.23 -12.02
N VAL A 398 -0.32 11.35 -11.61
CA VAL A 398 0.69 10.29 -11.80
C VAL A 398 1.21 9.79 -10.46
N ALA A 399 1.35 8.48 -10.32
CA ALA A 399 2.14 7.86 -9.28
C ALA A 399 3.14 6.90 -9.92
N ILE A 400 4.42 7.05 -9.56
CA ILE A 400 5.48 6.17 -10.07
C ILE A 400 5.72 5.07 -9.04
N CYS A 401 5.38 3.83 -9.42
CA CYS A 401 5.66 2.62 -8.66
C CYS A 401 5.19 2.73 -7.20
N TYR A 402 6.14 2.63 -6.27
CA TYR A 402 5.94 2.66 -4.82
C TYR A 402 5.08 3.84 -4.32
N GLU A 403 5.04 4.97 -5.05
CA GLU A 403 4.18 6.12 -4.74
C GLU A 403 2.69 5.74 -4.64
N SER A 404 2.23 4.75 -5.40
CA SER A 404 0.83 4.32 -5.37
C SER A 404 0.40 3.76 -4.00
N SER A 405 1.36 3.30 -3.19
CA SER A 405 1.10 2.85 -1.82
C SER A 405 0.73 3.99 -0.85
N TYR A 406 0.94 5.26 -1.24
CA TYR A 406 0.60 6.44 -0.46
C TYR A 406 -0.65 7.11 -1.04
N GLY A 407 -1.80 6.81 -0.44
CA GLY A 407 -3.11 7.33 -0.89
C GLY A 407 -3.13 8.86 -1.00
N GLU A 408 -2.43 9.55 -0.11
CA GLU A 408 -2.28 11.00 -0.12
C GLU A 408 -1.77 11.57 -1.45
N LEU A 409 -0.81 10.92 -2.12
CA LEU A 409 -0.20 11.45 -3.35
C LEU A 409 -1.19 11.48 -4.52
N THR A 410 -2.01 10.43 -4.63
CA THR A 410 -3.06 10.35 -5.66
C THR A 410 -4.22 11.28 -5.32
N ARG A 411 -4.66 11.27 -4.04
CA ARG A 411 -5.70 12.14 -3.51
C ARG A 411 -5.40 13.62 -3.76
N GLU A 412 -4.19 14.09 -3.46
CA GLU A 412 -3.77 15.48 -3.64
C GLU A 412 -3.90 15.92 -5.11
N GLN A 413 -3.45 15.07 -6.04
CA GLN A 413 -3.53 15.36 -7.47
C GLN A 413 -4.98 15.45 -7.96
N VAL A 414 -5.84 14.56 -7.46
CA VAL A 414 -7.28 14.57 -7.78
C VAL A 414 -7.97 15.79 -7.18
N ALA A 415 -7.64 16.18 -5.94
CA ALA A 415 -8.12 17.41 -5.32
C ALA A 415 -7.73 18.66 -6.13
N ARG A 416 -6.58 18.61 -6.82
CA ARG A 416 -6.08 19.66 -7.72
C ARG A 416 -6.66 19.62 -9.14
N GLY A 417 -7.50 18.63 -9.44
CA GLY A 417 -8.26 18.55 -10.69
C GLY A 417 -7.79 17.48 -11.67
N ALA A 418 -6.97 16.51 -11.25
CA ALA A 418 -6.73 15.32 -12.06
C ALA A 418 -8.04 14.55 -12.27
N GLY A 419 -8.39 14.31 -13.54
CA GLY A 419 -9.58 13.58 -13.94
C GLY A 419 -9.35 12.14 -14.33
N LEU A 420 -8.09 11.77 -14.57
CA LEU A 420 -7.60 10.41 -14.78
C LEU A 420 -6.40 10.17 -13.87
N LEU A 421 -6.21 8.94 -13.40
CA LEU A 421 -4.98 8.51 -12.72
C LEU A 421 -4.16 7.59 -13.61
N SER A 422 -2.83 7.71 -13.52
CA SER A 422 -1.88 6.80 -14.15
C SER A 422 -0.88 6.30 -13.10
N VAL A 423 -0.68 4.99 -13.06
CA VAL A 423 0.38 4.37 -12.26
C VAL A 423 1.36 3.70 -13.22
N VAL A 424 2.56 4.25 -13.34
CA VAL A 424 3.62 3.59 -14.12
C VAL A 424 4.53 2.87 -13.15
N THR A 425 4.94 1.64 -13.47
CA THR A 425 5.70 0.82 -12.54
C THR A 425 6.72 -0.06 -13.24
N ASP A 426 7.71 -0.45 -12.48
CA ASP A 426 8.60 -1.54 -12.80
C ASP A 426 8.66 -2.55 -11.65
N ASP A 427 7.85 -3.60 -11.76
CA ASP A 427 7.78 -4.66 -10.75
C ASP A 427 8.82 -5.78 -10.99
N THR A 428 9.77 -5.61 -11.93
CA THR A 428 10.83 -6.62 -12.19
C THR A 428 11.63 -6.91 -10.92
N TRP A 429 11.87 -5.88 -10.11
CA TRP A 429 12.55 -5.95 -8.81
C TRP A 429 11.94 -6.98 -7.86
N PHE A 430 10.63 -7.20 -7.94
CA PHE A 430 9.92 -8.12 -7.07
C PHE A 430 10.01 -9.58 -7.52
N GLY A 431 10.44 -9.86 -8.75
CA GLY A 431 10.43 -11.20 -9.31
C GLY A 431 9.03 -11.85 -9.31
N ARG A 432 8.98 -13.18 -9.33
CA ARG A 432 7.72 -13.94 -9.24
C ARG A 432 7.24 -14.10 -7.78
N THR A 433 7.11 -12.99 -7.06
CA THR A 433 6.63 -12.96 -5.67
C THR A 433 5.20 -12.44 -5.58
N ALA A 434 4.67 -12.37 -4.35
CA ALA A 434 3.39 -11.73 -4.07
C ALA A 434 3.39 -10.21 -4.28
N ALA A 435 4.55 -9.53 -4.26
CA ALA A 435 4.60 -8.08 -4.24
C ALA A 435 3.92 -7.42 -5.43
N ALA A 436 4.13 -7.91 -6.66
CA ALA A 436 3.46 -7.34 -7.83
C ALA A 436 1.91 -7.44 -7.75
N ARG A 437 1.38 -8.52 -7.16
CA ARG A 437 -0.06 -8.68 -6.92
C ARG A 437 -0.55 -7.76 -5.81
N GLN A 438 0.20 -7.62 -4.73
CA GLN A 438 -0.09 -6.68 -3.65
C GLN A 438 -0.09 -5.23 -4.18
N HIS A 439 0.88 -4.89 -5.03
CA HIS A 439 1.00 -3.57 -5.65
C HIS A 439 -0.17 -3.27 -6.61
N ALA A 440 -0.58 -4.25 -7.42
CA ALA A 440 -1.75 -4.14 -8.27
C ALA A 440 -3.05 -3.96 -7.46
N ALA A 441 -3.22 -4.71 -6.37
CA ALA A 441 -4.35 -4.56 -5.45
C ALA A 441 -4.44 -3.14 -4.85
N ILE A 442 -3.30 -2.52 -4.52
CA ILE A 442 -3.25 -1.13 -4.05
C ILE A 442 -3.80 -0.17 -5.11
N ALA A 443 -3.47 -0.38 -6.40
CA ALA A 443 -3.95 0.49 -7.48
C ALA A 443 -5.49 0.49 -7.60
N ALA A 444 -6.15 -0.66 -7.40
CA ALA A 444 -7.61 -0.75 -7.34
C ALA A 444 -8.22 0.14 -6.24
N ILE A 445 -7.56 0.19 -5.10
CA ILE A 445 -7.99 0.99 -3.96
C ILE A 445 -7.81 2.48 -4.24
N ARG A 446 -6.71 2.88 -4.88
CA ARG A 446 -6.49 4.27 -5.31
C ARG A 446 -7.56 4.74 -6.29
N ALA A 447 -7.96 3.89 -7.24
CA ALA A 447 -9.05 4.18 -8.17
C ALA A 447 -10.39 4.42 -7.43
N ALA A 448 -10.74 3.53 -6.50
CA ALA A 448 -11.95 3.61 -5.68
C ALA A 448 -11.97 4.85 -4.76
N GLU A 449 -10.90 5.09 -4.02
CA GLU A 449 -10.75 6.21 -3.06
C GLU A 449 -10.98 7.57 -3.71
N CYS A 450 -10.47 7.73 -4.94
CA CYS A 450 -10.49 8.97 -5.68
C CYS A 450 -11.67 9.09 -6.65
N ASP A 451 -12.47 8.04 -6.85
CA ASP A 451 -13.51 7.97 -7.89
C ASP A 451 -12.95 8.32 -9.28
N ARG A 452 -11.86 7.63 -9.66
CA ARG A 452 -11.14 7.85 -10.92
C ARG A 452 -10.90 6.54 -11.66
N TYR A 453 -10.99 6.59 -12.98
CA TYR A 453 -10.35 5.59 -13.81
C TYR A 453 -8.84 5.63 -13.59
N LEU A 454 -8.20 4.47 -13.59
CA LEU A 454 -6.76 4.34 -13.40
C LEU A 454 -6.16 3.47 -14.50
N VAL A 455 -5.14 4.00 -15.18
CA VAL A 455 -4.33 3.27 -16.15
C VAL A 455 -3.02 2.88 -15.48
N ARG A 456 -2.82 1.58 -15.24
CA ARG A 456 -1.59 1.04 -14.66
C ARG A 456 -0.77 0.36 -15.73
N ALA A 457 0.43 0.87 -15.99
CA ALA A 457 1.39 0.30 -16.95
C ALA A 457 2.63 -0.24 -16.21
N GLY A 458 2.83 -1.55 -16.30
CA GLY A 458 3.99 -2.27 -15.76
C GLY A 458 4.92 -2.77 -16.87
N SER A 459 6.23 -2.75 -16.65
CA SER A 459 7.25 -3.22 -17.60
C SER A 459 7.13 -4.73 -17.85
N THR A 460 7.34 -5.50 -16.79
CA THR A 460 7.05 -6.93 -16.64
C THR A 460 6.05 -7.19 -15.52
N GLY A 461 5.62 -6.11 -14.84
CA GLY A 461 4.64 -6.09 -13.76
C GLY A 461 3.21 -6.33 -14.24
N ILE A 462 2.27 -6.44 -13.31
CA ILE A 462 0.85 -6.58 -13.68
C ILE A 462 0.32 -5.21 -14.13
N SER A 463 0.05 -5.06 -15.42
CA SER A 463 -0.68 -3.90 -15.96
C SER A 463 -2.18 -4.08 -15.82
N GLN A 464 -2.91 -2.99 -15.57
CA GLN A 464 -4.36 -2.99 -15.37
C GLN A 464 -4.99 -1.70 -15.89
N ILE A 465 -6.25 -1.76 -16.32
CA ILE A 465 -7.09 -0.56 -16.41
C ILE A 465 -8.28 -0.76 -15.48
N LEU A 466 -8.52 0.20 -14.60
CA LEU A 466 -9.51 0.11 -13.53
C LEU A 466 -10.56 1.22 -13.63
N ASP A 467 -11.79 0.89 -13.22
CA ASP A 467 -12.88 1.85 -13.12
C ASP A 467 -12.90 2.60 -11.77
N PRO A 468 -13.73 3.64 -11.61
CA PRO A 468 -13.84 4.42 -10.37
C PRO A 468 -14.39 3.67 -9.15
N ALA A 469 -14.85 2.43 -9.29
CA ALA A 469 -15.20 1.55 -8.19
C ALA A 469 -14.03 0.66 -7.74
N GLY A 470 -12.91 0.69 -8.45
CA GLY A 470 -11.76 -0.20 -8.23
C GLY A 470 -11.89 -1.54 -8.96
N ARG A 471 -12.87 -1.70 -9.86
CA ARG A 471 -13.00 -2.93 -10.65
C ARG A 471 -11.93 -2.95 -11.73
N VAL A 472 -11.25 -4.09 -11.86
CA VAL A 472 -10.33 -4.36 -12.95
C VAL A 472 -11.15 -4.60 -14.23
N LEU A 473 -10.99 -3.72 -15.22
CA LEU A 473 -11.64 -3.85 -16.53
C LEU A 473 -10.84 -4.78 -17.44
N THR A 474 -9.52 -4.72 -17.35
CA THR A 474 -8.59 -5.58 -18.08
C THR A 474 -7.27 -5.66 -17.33
N GLU A 475 -6.57 -6.79 -17.46
CA GLU A 475 -5.33 -7.09 -16.74
C GLU A 475 -4.37 -7.93 -17.61
N ALA A 476 -3.07 -7.68 -17.46
CA ALA A 476 -2.02 -8.45 -18.09
C ALA A 476 -1.32 -9.38 -17.06
N PRO A 477 -0.97 -10.61 -17.43
CA PRO A 477 -0.15 -11.47 -16.59
C PRO A 477 1.26 -10.90 -16.37
N LEU A 478 1.88 -11.33 -15.27
CA LEU A 478 3.27 -11.00 -14.95
C LEU A 478 4.25 -11.67 -15.92
N PHE A 479 5.27 -10.93 -16.38
CA PHE A 479 6.31 -11.39 -17.31
C PHE A 479 5.82 -11.81 -18.70
N GLU A 480 4.74 -11.20 -19.19
CA GLU A 480 4.23 -11.39 -20.56
C GLU A 480 4.15 -10.06 -21.31
N SER A 481 4.31 -10.09 -22.63
CA SER A 481 4.07 -8.93 -23.48
C SER A 481 2.58 -8.84 -23.80
N ARG A 482 1.92 -7.74 -23.39
CA ARG A 482 0.48 -7.53 -23.54
C ARG A 482 0.15 -6.05 -23.76
N LEU A 483 -0.73 -5.79 -24.71
CA LEU A 483 -1.39 -4.50 -24.88
C LEU A 483 -2.79 -4.57 -24.24
N LEU A 484 -3.04 -3.70 -23.28
CA LEU A 484 -4.36 -3.54 -22.66
C LEU A 484 -5.03 -2.28 -23.18
N THR A 485 -6.30 -2.38 -23.54
CA THR A 485 -7.14 -1.24 -23.94
C THR A 485 -8.48 -1.32 -23.24
N ALA A 486 -8.99 -0.20 -22.74
CA ALA A 486 -10.34 -0.13 -22.18
C ALA A 486 -10.97 1.26 -22.40
N PRO A 487 -12.30 1.33 -22.51
CA PRO A 487 -13.03 2.59 -22.55
C PRO A 487 -12.98 3.25 -21.17
N VAL A 488 -12.59 4.52 -21.10
CA VAL A 488 -12.44 5.31 -19.88
C VAL A 488 -13.05 6.71 -20.03
N GLU A 489 -13.16 7.45 -18.93
CA GLU A 489 -13.50 8.87 -18.95
C GLU A 489 -12.71 9.63 -17.88
N SER A 490 -12.51 10.93 -18.15
CA SER A 490 -11.98 11.85 -17.17
C SER A 490 -13.11 12.34 -16.26
N ARG A 491 -12.95 12.25 -14.94
CA ARG A 491 -13.99 12.57 -13.95
C ARG A 491 -13.63 13.80 -13.12
N THR A 492 -14.63 14.57 -12.71
CA THR A 492 -14.46 15.79 -11.89
C THR A 492 -15.07 15.65 -10.50
N THR A 493 -15.73 14.53 -10.21
CA THR A 493 -16.30 14.18 -8.92
C THR A 493 -15.24 14.24 -7.82
N ARG A 494 -15.65 14.54 -6.59
CA ARG A 494 -14.78 14.55 -5.41
C ARG A 494 -15.43 13.76 -4.29
N THR A 495 -14.82 12.65 -3.92
CA THR A 495 -15.19 11.84 -2.75
C THR A 495 -14.98 12.64 -1.46
N LEU A 496 -15.51 12.18 -0.32
CA LEU A 496 -15.19 12.84 0.95
C LEU A 496 -13.70 12.71 1.28
N TYR A 497 -13.08 11.59 0.91
CA TYR A 497 -11.64 11.41 1.06
C TYR A 497 -10.84 12.45 0.26
N THR A 498 -11.19 12.69 -1.01
CA THR A 498 -10.55 13.73 -1.81
C THR A 498 -10.74 15.13 -1.23
N ARG A 499 -11.87 15.40 -0.55
CA ARG A 499 -12.17 16.71 0.03
C ARG A 499 -11.44 16.97 1.35
N TRP A 500 -11.39 15.98 2.24
CA TRP A 500 -10.98 16.17 3.64
C TRP A 500 -9.76 15.34 4.05
N GLY A 501 -9.22 14.51 3.16
CA GLY A 501 -8.06 13.68 3.43
C GLY A 501 -8.30 12.69 4.55
N ASP A 502 -7.31 12.53 5.42
CA ASP A 502 -7.27 11.49 6.45
C ASP A 502 -8.08 11.87 7.71
N TRP A 503 -9.22 12.58 7.54
CA TRP A 503 -10.08 13.04 8.63
C TRP A 503 -10.50 11.93 9.59
N PHE A 504 -10.67 10.70 9.08
CA PHE A 504 -11.06 9.55 9.88
C PHE A 504 -9.95 9.12 10.85
N VAL A 505 -8.68 9.31 10.49
CA VAL A 505 -7.55 9.08 11.40
C VAL A 505 -7.62 10.05 12.58
N TRP A 506 -7.92 11.33 12.32
CA TRP A 506 -8.10 12.32 13.38
C TRP A 506 -9.29 12.00 14.29
N LEU A 507 -10.37 11.44 13.73
CA LEU A 507 -11.47 10.90 14.54
C LEU A 507 -10.99 9.76 15.46
N CYS A 508 -10.18 8.82 14.95
CA CYS A 508 -9.60 7.75 15.76
C CYS A 508 -8.71 8.30 16.90
N TRP A 509 -7.85 9.29 16.63
CA TRP A 509 -7.07 9.96 17.67
C TRP A 509 -7.96 10.66 18.71
N GLY A 510 -9.04 11.31 18.27
CA GLY A 510 -10.03 11.91 19.17
C GLY A 510 -10.70 10.88 20.09
N VAL A 511 -11.09 9.72 19.56
CA VAL A 511 -11.66 8.61 20.34
C VAL A 511 -10.66 8.14 21.40
N LEU A 512 -9.39 7.94 21.04
CA LEU A 512 -8.34 7.53 21.97
C LEU A 512 -8.12 8.59 23.06
N ALA A 513 -8.07 9.87 22.69
CA ALA A 513 -7.90 10.98 23.63
C ALA A 513 -9.06 11.07 24.64
N VAL A 514 -10.31 10.90 24.18
CA VAL A 514 -11.50 10.88 25.06
C VAL A 514 -11.45 9.69 26.02
N ILE A 515 -11.11 8.49 25.54
CA ILE A 515 -11.01 7.28 26.37
C ILE A 515 -9.94 7.46 27.46
N LEU A 516 -8.75 7.91 27.09
CA LEU A 516 -7.63 8.10 28.01
C LEU A 516 -7.89 9.27 28.98
N GLY A 517 -8.45 10.38 28.50
CA GLY A 517 -8.83 11.52 29.34
C GLY A 517 -9.89 11.16 30.38
N ALA A 518 -10.90 10.38 30.00
CA ALA A 518 -11.91 9.86 30.93
C ALA A 518 -11.30 8.90 31.96
N ALA A 519 -10.29 8.11 31.58
CA ALA A 519 -9.56 7.24 32.51
C ALA A 519 -8.75 8.03 33.53
N LEU A 520 -8.07 9.11 33.10
CA LEU A 520 -7.25 9.96 33.96
C LEU A 520 -8.08 10.78 34.96
N ARG A 521 -9.26 11.26 34.57
CA ARG A 521 -10.19 11.98 35.45
C ARG A 521 -10.82 11.11 36.54
N ARG A 522 -10.79 9.79 36.38
CA ARG A 522 -11.31 8.82 37.35
C ARG A 522 -10.25 8.37 38.37
N ARG A 523 -9.13 9.09 38.50
CA ARG A 523 -8.21 8.88 39.63
C ARG A 523 -8.95 9.14 40.94
N PRO A 524 -8.65 8.38 42.02
CA PRO A 524 -9.48 8.37 43.20
C PRO A 524 -9.45 9.74 43.89
N GLU A 525 -10.63 10.31 44.13
CA GLU A 525 -10.79 11.19 45.28
C GLU A 525 -10.60 10.32 46.53
N GLY A 526 -9.57 10.61 47.32
CA GLY A 526 -9.42 10.18 48.72
C GLY A 526 -8.81 8.80 49.00
N ASP A 527 -7.50 8.79 49.28
CA ASP A 527 -7.03 8.30 50.59
C ASP A 527 -6.70 9.59 51.39
N GLN A 528 -7.67 10.08 52.17
CA GLN A 528 -7.47 10.97 53.31
C GLN A 528 -8.00 10.27 54.55
#